data_AF-A0A1B7NNQ3-F1
#
_entry.id   AF-A0A1B7NNQ3-F1
#
_cell.length_a   1.000
_cell.length_b   1.000
_cell.length_c   1.000
_cell.angle_alpha   90.00
_cell.angle_beta   90.00
_cell.angle_gamma   90.00
#
_symmetry.space_group_name_H-M   'P 1'
#
loop_
_entity.id
_entity.type
_entity.pdbx_description
1 polymer ?
#
loop_
_entity_poly.entity_id
_entity_poly.type
_entity_poly.pdbx_seq_one_letter_code
_entity_poly.pdbx_strand_id
1 'polypeptide(L)'
;MSVLHEILRDYLNDDRGQIYGTRALLLDFDRYCHLGTRQRDGTALEISVVVDELHQLVAQVESNIAPRAPYSHRNAPDALIGILRDVVNYNRNVFDGNSWGRAPPPGETENDRNLFAQVIGQPEISGQYFVLDVLEALPRAILREWEPQLATIMRKISVSNQHVRTYLQRFQALLNREFPGTGFEGAPYRQKRPAGGAPGSGRKRPK
;
A
#
# COMPACT_ATOMS: atom_id res chain seq x y z
N MET A 1 -0.20 -34.15 21.93
CA MET A 1 -0.21 -33.20 20.79
C MET A 1 1.05 -32.36 20.90
N SER A 2 1.80 -32.23 19.81
CA SER A 2 3.23 -31.89 19.83
C SER A 2 3.47 -30.39 20.07
N VAL A 3 4.39 -30.07 20.98
CA VAL A 3 4.88 -28.72 21.30
C VAL A 3 5.34 -27.96 20.04
N LEU A 4 5.84 -28.68 19.03
CA LEU A 4 6.19 -28.11 17.72
C LEU A 4 4.99 -27.53 16.96
N HIS A 5 3.80 -28.12 17.11
CA HIS A 5 2.58 -27.65 16.46
C HIS A 5 1.98 -26.41 17.14
N GLU A 6 2.30 -26.21 18.41
CA GLU A 6 1.93 -25.03 19.20
C GLU A 6 2.90 -23.88 18.92
N ILE A 7 4.21 -24.16 18.87
CA ILE A 7 5.24 -23.19 18.48
C ILE A 7 5.07 -22.72 17.02
N LEU A 8 4.74 -23.62 16.08
CA LEU A 8 4.45 -23.23 14.70
C LEU A 8 3.17 -22.40 14.57
N ARG A 9 2.16 -22.70 15.38
CA ARG A 9 0.91 -21.92 15.42
C ARG A 9 1.16 -20.54 16.02
N ASP A 10 1.96 -20.44 17.07
CA ASP A 10 2.37 -19.16 17.67
C ASP A 10 3.25 -18.35 16.71
N TYR A 11 4.15 -18.99 15.97
CA TYR A 11 5.00 -18.31 14.98
C TYR A 11 4.22 -17.80 13.77
N LEU A 12 3.26 -18.58 13.26
CA LEU A 12 2.36 -18.14 12.19
C LEU A 12 1.39 -17.05 12.67
N ASN A 13 0.99 -17.09 13.94
CA ASN A 13 0.15 -16.08 14.55
C ASN A 13 0.93 -14.86 15.05
N ASP A 14 2.27 -14.87 15.05
CA ASP A 14 3.13 -13.74 15.41
C ASP A 14 3.26 -12.75 14.24
N ASP A 15 3.45 -11.47 14.55
CA ASP A 15 3.57 -10.38 13.58
C ASP A 15 4.77 -10.61 12.63
N ARG A 16 5.82 -11.27 13.11
CA ARG A 16 6.95 -11.71 12.26
C ARG A 16 6.52 -12.77 11.25
N GLY A 17 5.69 -13.73 11.68
CA GLY A 17 5.08 -14.73 10.81
C GLY A 17 4.27 -14.10 9.67
N GLN A 18 3.61 -12.97 9.94
CA GLN A 18 2.87 -12.22 8.94
C GLN A 18 3.80 -11.62 7.87
N ILE A 19 4.95 -11.04 8.24
CA ILE A 19 5.95 -10.55 7.28
C ILE A 19 6.46 -11.69 6.38
N TYR A 20 6.73 -12.86 6.97
CA TYR A 20 7.14 -14.04 6.20
C TYR A 20 6.01 -14.56 5.30
N GLY A 21 4.76 -14.52 5.77
CA GLY A 21 3.56 -14.87 5.02
C GLY A 21 3.34 -13.95 3.82
N THR A 22 3.43 -12.63 4.00
CA THR A 22 3.30 -11.65 2.91
C THR A 22 4.34 -11.88 1.83
N ARG A 23 5.61 -12.09 2.20
CA ARG A 23 6.68 -12.34 1.22
C ARG A 23 6.48 -13.64 0.48
N ALA A 24 6.08 -14.72 1.17
CA ALA A 24 5.80 -15.99 0.53
C ALA A 24 4.65 -15.86 -0.48
N LEU A 25 3.56 -15.21 -0.09
CA LEU A 25 2.40 -14.91 -0.95
C LEU A 25 2.83 -14.13 -2.20
N LEU A 26 3.58 -13.03 -2.02
CA LEU A 26 4.00 -12.18 -3.13
C LEU A 26 4.99 -12.88 -4.08
N LEU A 27 5.85 -13.76 -3.56
CA LEU A 27 6.73 -14.60 -4.38
C LEU A 27 5.96 -15.65 -5.20
N ASP A 28 4.94 -16.27 -4.60
CA ASP A 28 4.05 -17.18 -5.32
C ASP A 28 3.25 -16.43 -6.40
N PHE A 29 2.82 -15.22 -6.08
CA PHE A 29 2.13 -14.34 -7.01
C PHE A 29 3.03 -13.91 -8.17
N ASP A 30 4.28 -13.55 -7.92
CA ASP A 30 5.25 -13.24 -8.99
C ASP A 30 5.44 -14.43 -9.95
N ARG A 31 5.52 -15.64 -9.39
CA ARG A 31 5.61 -16.88 -10.19
C ARG A 31 4.35 -17.11 -11.01
N TYR A 32 3.17 -16.83 -10.46
CA TYR A 32 1.93 -16.89 -11.21
C TYR A 32 1.92 -15.85 -12.34
N CYS A 33 2.19 -14.58 -12.05
CA CYS A 33 2.18 -13.51 -13.03
C CYS A 33 3.14 -13.76 -14.19
N HIS A 34 4.37 -14.20 -13.89
CA HIS A 34 5.40 -14.38 -14.90
C HIS A 34 5.25 -15.68 -15.70
N LEU A 35 4.95 -16.80 -15.02
CA LEU A 35 5.02 -18.15 -15.62
C LEU A 35 3.65 -18.82 -15.79
N GLY A 36 2.58 -18.26 -15.24
CA GLY A 36 1.27 -18.92 -15.19
C GLY A 36 1.23 -20.09 -14.20
N THR A 37 2.17 -20.14 -13.26
CA THR A 37 2.27 -21.25 -12.29
C THR A 37 1.04 -21.25 -11.39
N ARG A 38 0.28 -22.35 -11.41
CA ARG A 38 -0.88 -22.53 -10.53
C ARG A 38 -0.45 -23.01 -9.15
N GLN A 39 -1.31 -22.77 -8.16
CA GLN A 39 -1.14 -23.30 -6.82
C GLN A 39 -1.19 -24.85 -6.84
N ARG A 40 -0.80 -25.47 -5.71
CA ARG A 40 -0.75 -26.94 -5.58
C ARG A 40 -2.10 -27.61 -5.79
N ASP A 41 -3.19 -26.92 -5.46
CA ASP A 41 -4.56 -27.37 -5.66
C ASP A 41 -5.09 -27.11 -7.08
N GLY A 42 -4.26 -26.55 -7.96
CA GLY A 42 -4.60 -26.24 -9.35
C GLY A 42 -5.33 -24.92 -9.54
N THR A 43 -5.49 -24.10 -8.49
CA THR A 43 -6.10 -22.77 -8.58
C THR A 43 -5.11 -21.71 -9.07
N ALA A 44 -5.62 -20.66 -9.70
CA ALA A 44 -4.83 -19.51 -10.12
C ALA A 44 -4.75 -18.50 -8.98
N LEU A 45 -3.55 -17.96 -8.72
CA LEU A 45 -3.36 -16.92 -7.71
C LEU A 45 -3.66 -15.55 -8.32
N GLU A 46 -4.93 -15.34 -8.67
CA GLU A 46 -5.42 -14.09 -9.26
C GLU A 46 -5.24 -12.91 -8.30
N ILE A 47 -5.20 -11.69 -8.85
CA ILE A 47 -5.02 -10.45 -8.08
C ILE A 47 -6.04 -10.34 -6.95
N SER A 48 -7.31 -10.69 -7.19
CA SER A 48 -8.36 -10.63 -6.17
C SER A 48 -8.05 -11.53 -4.96
N VAL A 49 -7.50 -12.73 -5.19
CA VAL A 49 -7.11 -13.65 -4.12
C VAL A 49 -5.99 -13.05 -3.28
N VAL A 50 -4.98 -12.48 -3.93
CA VAL A 50 -3.86 -11.82 -3.23
C VAL A 50 -4.34 -10.60 -2.45
N VAL A 51 -5.27 -9.81 -3.02
CA VAL A 51 -5.87 -8.65 -2.33
C VAL A 51 -6.58 -9.12 -1.06
N ASP A 52 -7.44 -10.13 -1.15
CA ASP A 52 -8.17 -10.66 0.00
C ASP A 52 -7.22 -11.18 1.08
N GLU A 53 -6.18 -11.94 0.71
CA GLU A 53 -5.17 -12.42 1.64
C GLU A 53 -4.40 -11.27 2.30
N LEU A 54 -3.98 -10.25 1.54
CA LEU A 54 -3.29 -9.08 2.11
C LEU A 54 -4.17 -8.32 3.12
N HIS A 55 -5.45 -8.15 2.83
CA HIS A 55 -6.40 -7.56 3.77
C HIS A 55 -6.59 -8.44 5.02
N GLN A 56 -6.64 -9.76 4.87
CA GLN A 56 -6.68 -10.68 6.01
C GLN A 56 -5.42 -10.60 6.88
N LEU A 57 -4.23 -10.52 6.28
CA LEU A 57 -2.97 -10.35 7.02
C LEU A 57 -2.98 -9.03 7.82
N VAL A 58 -3.44 -7.93 7.21
CA VAL A 58 -3.56 -6.63 7.91
C VAL A 58 -4.58 -6.68 9.05
N ALA A 59 -5.75 -7.25 8.81
CA ALA A 59 -6.78 -7.43 9.84
C ALA A 59 -6.29 -8.32 11.00
N GLN A 60 -5.50 -9.35 10.68
CA GLN A 60 -4.91 -10.23 11.69
C GLN A 60 -3.90 -9.47 12.55
N VAL A 61 -3.02 -8.67 11.95
CA VAL A 61 -2.10 -7.79 12.70
C VAL A 61 -2.89 -6.83 13.58
N GLU A 62 -3.90 -6.15 13.03
CA GLU A 62 -4.76 -5.22 13.79
C GLU A 62 -5.42 -5.90 15.01
N SER A 63 -6.03 -7.06 14.81
CA SER A 63 -6.69 -7.82 15.88
C SER A 63 -5.74 -8.26 17.00
N ASN A 64 -4.45 -8.40 16.69
CA ASN A 64 -3.41 -8.81 17.63
C ASN A 64 -2.80 -7.64 18.43
N ILE A 65 -3.05 -6.38 18.05
CA ILE A 65 -2.45 -5.21 18.71
C ILE A 65 -2.86 -5.15 20.18
N ALA A 66 -4.15 -5.06 20.48
CA ALA A 66 -4.63 -4.88 21.86
C ALA A 66 -4.39 -6.11 22.76
N PRO A 67 -4.68 -7.36 22.33
CA PRO A 67 -4.55 -8.54 23.19
C PRO A 67 -3.11 -8.88 23.59
N ARG A 68 -2.11 -8.40 22.85
CA ARG A 68 -0.69 -8.74 23.04
C ARG A 68 0.15 -7.56 23.53
N ALA A 69 -0.51 -6.49 24.00
CA ALA A 69 0.17 -5.38 24.63
C ALA A 69 0.93 -5.88 25.88
N PRO A 70 2.19 -5.45 26.10
CA PRO A 70 2.91 -4.39 25.40
C PRO A 70 3.82 -4.86 24.24
N TYR A 71 3.97 -6.16 23.99
CA TYR A 71 4.93 -6.69 23.02
C TYR A 71 4.50 -6.46 21.55
N SER A 72 3.20 -6.56 21.25
CA SER A 72 2.64 -6.24 19.92
C SER A 72 2.83 -4.79 19.49
N HIS A 73 2.99 -3.87 20.45
CA HIS A 73 3.16 -2.45 20.15
C HIS A 73 4.48 -2.17 19.41
N ARG A 74 5.48 -3.05 19.50
CA ARG A 74 6.71 -2.96 18.70
C ARG A 74 6.65 -3.76 17.40
N ASN A 75 5.98 -4.90 17.40
CA ASN A 75 5.99 -5.81 16.27
C ASN A 75 4.91 -5.50 15.21
N ALA A 76 3.74 -5.02 15.61
CA ALA A 76 2.66 -4.67 14.69
C ALA A 76 3.05 -3.53 13.71
N PRO A 77 3.69 -2.42 14.14
CA PRO A 77 4.18 -1.41 13.21
C PRO A 77 5.19 -1.98 12.20
N ASP A 78 6.13 -2.83 12.64
CA ASP A 78 7.11 -3.48 11.75
C ASP A 78 6.40 -4.36 10.70
N ALA A 79 5.40 -5.13 11.12
CA ALA A 79 4.61 -5.96 10.21
C ALA A 79 3.80 -5.12 9.20
N LEU A 80 3.06 -4.11 9.66
CA LEU A 80 2.29 -3.21 8.82
C LEU A 80 3.16 -2.47 7.80
N ILE A 81 4.30 -1.93 8.26
CA ILE A 81 5.27 -1.24 7.40
C ILE A 81 5.94 -2.22 6.45
N GLY A 82 6.22 -3.44 6.89
CA GLY A 82 6.73 -4.52 6.06
C GLY A 82 5.77 -4.86 4.92
N ILE A 83 4.49 -5.07 5.23
CA ILE A 83 3.43 -5.30 4.25
C ILE A 83 3.37 -4.13 3.26
N LEU A 84 3.25 -2.90 3.77
CA LEU A 84 3.16 -1.71 2.91
C LEU A 84 4.38 -1.58 2.00
N ARG A 85 5.59 -1.74 2.54
CA ARG A 85 6.85 -1.69 1.77
C ARG A 85 6.89 -2.72 0.65
N ASP A 86 6.39 -3.92 0.90
CA ASP A 86 6.45 -5.01 -0.06
C ASP A 86 5.38 -4.80 -1.15
N VAL A 87 4.15 -4.40 -0.79
CA VAL A 87 3.05 -4.15 -1.73
C VAL A 87 3.28 -2.92 -2.62
N VAL A 88 3.91 -1.84 -2.15
CA VAL A 88 4.16 -0.65 -3.01
C VAL A 88 5.06 -0.94 -4.22
N ASN A 89 5.80 -2.05 -4.21
CA ASN A 89 6.56 -2.51 -5.38
C ASN A 89 5.69 -2.96 -6.55
N TYR A 90 4.39 -3.17 -6.30
CA TYR A 90 3.42 -3.65 -7.25
C TYR A 90 2.49 -2.54 -7.78
N ASN A 91 2.89 -1.27 -7.64
CA ASN A 91 2.23 -0.15 -8.32
C ASN A 91 2.63 -0.08 -9.80
N ARG A 92 2.27 -1.12 -10.54
CA ARG A 92 2.54 -1.33 -11.97
C ARG A 92 1.62 -2.43 -12.50
N ASN A 93 1.51 -2.57 -13.81
CA ASN A 93 0.91 -3.76 -14.42
C ASN A 93 1.75 -5.01 -14.10
N VAL A 94 1.21 -5.93 -13.32
CA VAL A 94 1.93 -7.13 -12.84
C VAL A 94 2.09 -8.22 -13.90
N PHE A 95 1.29 -8.17 -14.97
CA PHE A 95 1.37 -9.13 -16.08
C PHE A 95 2.20 -8.62 -17.26
N ASP A 96 2.83 -7.45 -17.12
CA ASP A 96 3.71 -6.93 -18.17
C ASP A 96 4.94 -7.85 -18.36
N GLY A 97 5.25 -8.18 -19.61
CA GLY A 97 6.36 -9.09 -19.93
C GLY A 97 6.19 -10.55 -19.47
N ASN A 98 4.96 -11.02 -19.21
CA ASN A 98 4.72 -12.42 -18.85
C ASN A 98 5.14 -13.39 -19.99
N SER A 99 5.66 -14.57 -19.63
CA SER A 99 6.19 -15.54 -20.60
C SER A 99 5.18 -16.57 -21.11
N TRP A 100 4.01 -16.65 -20.47
CA TRP A 100 2.97 -17.66 -20.74
C TRP A 100 1.84 -17.13 -21.62
N GLY A 101 1.94 -15.89 -22.09
CA GLY A 101 1.05 -15.32 -23.09
C GLY A 101 -0.33 -14.94 -22.54
N ARG A 102 -0.45 -14.58 -21.26
CA ARG A 102 -1.71 -14.08 -20.68
C ARG A 102 -2.15 -12.83 -21.44
N ALA A 103 -3.25 -12.97 -22.18
CA ALA A 103 -3.95 -11.85 -22.79
C ALA A 103 -4.95 -11.27 -21.76
N PRO A 104 -5.01 -9.93 -21.61
CA PRO A 104 -6.03 -9.30 -20.78
C PRO A 104 -7.43 -9.70 -21.25
N PRO A 105 -8.33 -10.16 -20.36
CA PRO A 105 -9.72 -10.38 -20.71
C PRO A 105 -10.38 -9.10 -21.24
N PRO A 106 -11.47 -9.20 -22.03
CA PRO A 106 -12.19 -8.03 -22.50
C PRO A 106 -12.63 -7.15 -21.33
N GLY A 107 -12.29 -5.86 -21.39
CA GLY A 107 -12.63 -4.89 -20.35
C GLY A 107 -11.65 -4.80 -19.18
N GLU A 108 -10.64 -5.68 -19.09
CA GLU A 108 -9.61 -5.59 -18.05
C GLU A 108 -8.72 -4.35 -18.29
N THR A 109 -8.72 -3.44 -17.33
CA THR A 109 -7.97 -2.19 -17.38
C THR A 109 -6.53 -2.36 -16.87
N GLU A 110 -5.70 -1.33 -17.01
CA GLU A 110 -4.38 -1.31 -16.36
C GLU A 110 -4.50 -1.29 -14.82
N ASN A 111 -5.56 -0.67 -14.30
CA ASN A 111 -5.84 -0.63 -12.87
C ASN A 111 -6.18 -2.02 -12.31
N ASP A 112 -6.91 -2.83 -13.08
CA ASP A 112 -7.25 -4.21 -12.72
C ASP A 112 -6.03 -5.11 -12.64
N ARG A 113 -4.96 -4.74 -13.35
CA ARG A 113 -3.67 -5.43 -13.37
C ARG A 113 -2.62 -4.83 -12.42
N ASN A 114 -2.98 -3.82 -11.65
CA ASN A 114 -2.10 -3.15 -10.69
C ASN A 114 -2.46 -3.57 -9.28
N LEU A 115 -1.68 -4.50 -8.70
CA LEU A 115 -1.98 -5.06 -7.37
C LEU A 115 -2.02 -3.97 -6.30
N PHE A 116 -1.10 -2.99 -6.30
CA PHE A 116 -1.15 -1.92 -5.31
C PHE A 116 -2.44 -1.10 -5.41
N ALA A 117 -2.86 -0.75 -6.63
CA ALA A 117 -4.09 -0.01 -6.84
C ALA A 117 -5.34 -0.81 -6.44
N GLN A 118 -5.33 -2.13 -6.65
CA GLN A 118 -6.42 -3.01 -6.20
C GLN A 118 -6.46 -3.15 -4.67
N VAL A 119 -5.30 -3.26 -4.02
CA VAL A 119 -5.21 -3.39 -2.55
C VAL A 119 -5.74 -2.14 -1.85
N ILE A 120 -5.37 -0.94 -2.31
CA ILE A 120 -5.89 0.32 -1.74
C ILE A 120 -7.35 0.58 -2.12
N GLY A 121 -7.87 -0.11 -3.13
CA GLY A 121 -9.24 0.03 -3.62
C GLY A 121 -9.54 1.45 -4.12
N GLN A 122 -10.67 1.99 -3.67
CA GLN A 122 -11.18 3.31 -4.05
C GLN A 122 -11.35 4.20 -2.82
N PRO A 123 -10.27 4.71 -2.23
CA PRO A 123 -10.29 5.41 -0.93
C PRO A 123 -11.19 6.65 -0.91
N GLU A 124 -11.37 7.33 -2.04
CA GLU A 124 -12.29 8.47 -2.16
C GLU A 124 -13.78 8.09 -2.06
N ILE A 125 -14.11 6.81 -2.26
CA ILE A 125 -15.48 6.28 -2.18
C ILE A 125 -15.66 5.49 -0.88
N SER A 126 -14.74 4.57 -0.59
CA SER A 126 -14.84 3.70 0.59
C SER A 126 -14.48 4.42 1.89
N GLY A 127 -13.65 5.46 1.84
CA GLY A 127 -13.06 6.09 3.01
C GLY A 127 -12.06 5.19 3.76
N GLN A 128 -11.66 4.06 3.16
CA GLN A 128 -10.68 3.13 3.71
C GLN A 128 -9.33 3.31 3.02
N TYR A 129 -8.26 3.20 3.79
CA TYR A 129 -6.88 3.45 3.38
C TYR A 129 -5.94 2.30 3.73
N PHE A 130 -6.46 1.07 3.78
CA PHE A 130 -5.69 -0.16 3.98
C PHE A 130 -4.80 -0.05 5.24
N VAL A 131 -3.49 -0.31 5.12
CA VAL A 131 -2.53 -0.23 6.22
C VAL A 131 -2.53 1.15 6.91
N LEU A 132 -2.85 2.24 6.21
CA LEU A 132 -2.84 3.57 6.83
C LEU A 132 -3.88 3.70 7.94
N ASP A 133 -5.04 3.05 7.82
CA ASP A 133 -6.10 3.10 8.85
C ASP A 133 -5.59 2.51 10.16
N VAL A 134 -4.91 1.36 10.07
CA VAL A 134 -4.34 0.67 11.24
C VAL A 134 -3.16 1.44 11.81
N LEU A 135 -2.27 1.98 10.96
CA LEU A 135 -1.17 2.82 11.41
C LEU A 135 -1.68 4.06 12.14
N GLU A 136 -2.76 4.67 11.67
CA GLU A 136 -3.33 5.88 12.28
C GLU A 136 -3.89 5.63 13.69
N ALA A 137 -4.33 4.41 13.99
CA ALA A 137 -4.83 3.99 15.29
C ALA A 137 -3.71 3.68 16.31
N LEU A 138 -2.45 3.53 15.87
CA LEU A 138 -1.33 3.25 16.75
C LEU A 138 -0.93 4.46 17.61
N PRO A 139 -0.48 4.25 18.87
CA PRO A 139 0.08 5.32 19.68
C PRO A 139 1.24 6.05 19.00
N ARG A 140 1.19 7.39 18.96
CA ARG A 140 2.19 8.25 18.31
C ARG A 140 3.64 7.93 18.68
N ALA A 141 3.88 7.60 19.95
CA ALA A 141 5.22 7.30 20.46
C ALA A 141 5.88 6.12 19.74
N ILE A 142 5.07 5.17 19.25
CA ILE A 142 5.54 3.97 18.55
C ILE A 142 5.93 4.31 17.10
N LEU A 143 5.09 5.08 16.41
CA LEU A 143 5.34 5.46 15.01
C LEU A 143 6.60 6.32 14.83
N ARG A 144 7.02 7.05 15.88
CA ARG A 144 8.25 7.87 15.86
C ARG A 144 9.50 7.13 15.41
N GLU A 145 9.65 5.87 15.80
CA GLU A 145 10.82 5.05 15.44
C GLU A 145 10.85 4.71 13.93
N TRP A 146 9.73 4.88 13.22
CA TRP A 146 9.53 4.40 11.85
C TRP A 146 9.48 5.51 10.79
N GLU A 147 9.64 6.77 11.18
CA GLU A 147 9.65 7.94 10.28
C GLU A 147 10.46 7.73 8.98
N PRO A 148 11.76 7.35 9.03
CA PRO A 148 12.56 7.27 7.81
C PRO A 148 12.07 6.19 6.85
N GLN A 149 11.46 5.12 7.36
CA GLN A 149 10.95 4.03 6.55
C GLN A 149 9.65 4.44 5.86
N LEU A 150 8.72 5.03 6.61
CA LEU A 150 7.46 5.53 6.06
C LEU A 150 7.70 6.63 5.01
N ALA A 151 8.64 7.55 5.26
CA ALA A 151 9.01 8.59 4.31
C ALA A 151 9.60 7.99 3.02
N THR A 152 10.49 6.99 3.15
CA THR A 152 11.06 6.26 2.00
C THR A 152 9.98 5.55 1.19
N ILE A 153 9.05 4.86 1.85
CA ILE A 153 7.94 4.16 1.20
C ILE A 153 7.07 5.16 0.43
N MET A 154 6.65 6.26 1.07
CA MET A 154 5.79 7.26 0.43
C MET A 154 6.44 7.84 -0.84
N ARG A 155 7.74 8.16 -0.79
CA ARG A 155 8.49 8.69 -1.94
C ARG A 155 8.60 7.72 -3.12
N LYS A 156 8.49 6.41 -2.86
CA LYS A 156 8.58 5.38 -3.90
C LYS A 156 7.29 5.25 -4.72
N ILE A 157 6.16 5.64 -4.16
CA ILE A 157 4.86 5.47 -4.80
C ILE A 157 4.67 6.57 -5.86
N SER A 158 4.68 6.18 -7.13
CA SER A 158 4.31 7.06 -8.24
C SER A 158 2.79 7.22 -8.33
N VAL A 159 2.31 8.43 -8.60
CA VAL A 159 0.88 8.68 -8.85
C VAL A 159 0.50 8.10 -10.22
N SER A 160 -0.22 6.99 -10.22
CA SER A 160 -0.69 6.29 -11.44
C SER A 160 -2.15 6.60 -11.77
N ASN A 161 -2.99 6.83 -10.76
CA ASN A 161 -4.42 7.11 -10.92
C ASN A 161 -4.95 7.98 -9.75
N GLN A 162 -6.25 8.27 -9.77
CA GLN A 162 -6.91 9.06 -8.72
C GLN A 162 -6.93 8.35 -7.36
N HIS A 163 -7.14 7.03 -7.32
CA HIS A 163 -7.15 6.24 -6.07
C HIS A 163 -5.81 6.34 -5.33
N VAL A 164 -4.69 6.14 -6.04
CA VAL A 164 -3.33 6.26 -5.52
C VAL A 164 -3.04 7.70 -5.07
N ARG A 165 -3.57 8.70 -5.79
CA ARG A 165 -3.44 10.11 -5.39
C ARG A 165 -4.13 10.37 -4.05
N THR A 166 -5.36 9.94 -3.89
CA THR A 166 -6.13 10.10 -2.65
C THR A 166 -5.44 9.39 -1.49
N TYR A 167 -4.94 8.17 -1.72
CA TYR A 167 -4.15 7.41 -0.75
C TYR A 167 -2.88 8.15 -0.33
N LEU A 168 -2.11 8.68 -1.28
CA LEU A 168 -0.89 9.44 -1.01
C LEU A 168 -1.16 10.73 -0.22
N GLN A 169 -2.27 11.42 -0.48
CA GLN A 169 -2.69 12.58 0.30
C GLN A 169 -2.96 12.20 1.76
N ARG A 170 -3.63 11.06 2.00
CA ARG A 170 -3.83 10.55 3.37
C ARG A 170 -2.51 10.17 4.02
N PHE A 171 -1.62 9.51 3.28
CA PHE A 171 -0.29 9.14 3.78
C PHE A 171 0.51 10.39 4.18
N GLN A 172 0.54 11.41 3.33
CA GLN A 172 1.21 12.68 3.64
C GLN A 172 0.62 13.36 4.88
N ALA A 173 -0.71 13.35 5.01
CA ALA A 173 -1.39 13.91 6.18
C ALA A 173 -1.03 13.16 7.48
N LEU A 174 -0.96 11.82 7.43
CA LEU A 174 -0.49 10.99 8.55
C LEU A 174 0.94 11.39 8.94
N LEU A 175 1.88 11.47 7.99
CA LEU A 175 3.26 11.83 8.29
C LEU A 175 3.38 13.24 8.88
N ASN A 176 2.70 14.24 8.29
CA ASN A 176 2.76 15.61 8.81
C ASN A 176 2.13 15.74 10.21
N ARG A 177 1.15 14.90 10.56
CA ARG A 177 0.54 14.86 11.88
C ARG A 177 1.45 14.23 12.93
N GLU A 178 2.11 13.12 12.56
CA GLU A 178 2.93 12.35 13.49
C GLU A 178 4.35 12.88 13.66
N PHE A 179 4.90 13.52 12.61
CA PHE A 179 6.24 14.12 12.61
C PHE A 179 6.16 15.59 12.16
N PRO A 180 5.73 16.50 13.05
CA PRO A 180 5.62 17.91 12.74
C PRO A 180 7.03 18.51 12.54
N GLY A 181 7.19 19.32 11.49
CA GLY A 181 8.44 20.03 11.19
C GLY A 181 9.32 19.37 10.13
N THR A 182 9.08 18.10 9.75
CA THR A 182 9.81 17.45 8.66
C THR A 182 9.38 17.94 7.27
N GLY A 183 8.18 18.54 7.17
CA GLY A 183 7.69 19.15 5.93
C GLY A 183 7.62 18.15 4.78
N PHE A 184 6.90 17.04 4.97
CA PHE A 184 6.75 16.05 3.90
C PHE A 184 5.95 16.67 2.75
N GLU A 185 6.66 17.08 1.71
CA GLU A 185 6.07 17.42 0.42
C GLU A 185 5.78 16.11 -0.32
N GLY A 186 4.50 15.87 -0.64
CA GLY A 186 4.09 14.82 -1.55
C GLY A 186 4.77 15.00 -2.92
N ALA A 187 4.84 13.92 -3.71
CA ALA A 187 5.48 13.90 -5.03
C ALA A 187 5.21 15.20 -5.82
N PRO A 188 6.23 15.80 -6.46
CA PRO A 188 6.17 17.17 -6.98
C PRO A 188 5.04 17.29 -8.00
N TYR A 189 3.91 17.81 -7.56
CA TYR A 189 2.89 18.29 -8.46
C TYR A 189 3.41 19.63 -8.99
N ARG A 190 3.73 19.67 -10.28
CA ARG A 190 3.76 20.93 -11.04
C ARG A 190 2.37 21.56 -10.94
N GLN A 191 2.13 22.30 -9.87
CA GLN A 191 1.17 23.38 -9.85
C GLN A 191 1.70 24.38 -10.88
N LYS A 192 1.25 24.26 -12.14
CA LYS A 192 1.15 25.44 -12.99
C LYS A 192 0.25 26.39 -12.20
N ARG A 193 0.87 27.35 -11.52
CA ARG A 193 0.16 28.52 -10.99
C ARG A 193 -0.70 29.05 -12.15
N PRO A 194 -1.99 29.33 -11.94
CA PRO A 194 -2.71 30.16 -12.88
C PRO A 194 -1.87 31.44 -13.05
N ALA A 195 -1.50 31.78 -14.28
CA ALA A 195 -0.94 33.08 -14.56
C ALA A 195 -2.06 34.08 -14.25
N GLY A 196 -1.96 34.75 -13.09
CA GLY A 196 -2.81 35.88 -12.77
C GLY A 196 -2.63 36.93 -13.86
N GLY A 197 -3.66 37.10 -14.66
CA GLY A 197 -3.67 38.04 -15.78
C GLY A 197 -3.42 39.47 -15.30
N ALA A 198 -2.59 40.19 -16.05
CA ALA A 198 -2.64 41.64 -16.04
C ALA A 198 -3.79 42.08 -16.97
N PRO A 199 -4.81 42.79 -16.48
CA PRO A 199 -5.88 43.29 -17.33
C PRO A 199 -5.35 44.42 -18.21
N GLY A 200 -5.52 44.27 -19.53
CA GLY A 200 -5.17 45.25 -20.52
C GLY A 200 -5.95 46.56 -20.31
N SER A 201 -5.23 47.63 -19.96
CA SER A 201 -5.75 48.99 -20.02
C SER A 201 -5.71 49.49 -21.46
N GLY A 202 -6.72 49.11 -22.25
CA GLY A 202 -7.06 49.80 -23.49
C GLY A 202 -7.72 51.14 -23.17
N ARG A 203 -6.97 52.24 -23.22
CA ARG A 203 -7.57 53.59 -23.26
C ARG A 203 -7.11 54.33 -24.50
N LYS A 204 -7.97 54.27 -25.52
CA LYS A 204 -7.97 55.18 -26.68
C LYS A 204 -8.13 56.62 -26.18
N ARG A 205 -7.35 57.55 -26.74
CA ARG A 205 -7.81 58.92 -27.01
C ARG A 205 -7.17 59.43 -28.31
N PRO A 206 -7.96 59.92 -29.28
CA PRO A 206 -7.47 60.46 -30.54
C PRO A 206 -7.32 61.99 -30.52
N LYS A 207 -6.51 62.44 -31.48
CA LYS A 207 -6.34 63.79 -32.05
C LYS A 207 -5.56 64.82 -31.23
#